data_AF-A0A7W1TV25-F1
#
_entry.id   AF-A0A7W1TV25-F1
#
_cell.length_a   1.000
_cell.length_b   1.000
_cell.length_c   1.000
_cell.angle_alpha   90.00
_cell.angle_beta   90.00
_cell.angle_gamma   90.00
#
_symmetry.space_group_name_H-M   'P 1'
#
loop_
_entity.id
_entity.type
_entity.pdbx_description
1 polymer ?
#
loop_
_entity_poly.entity_id
_entity_poly.type
_entity_poly.pdbx_seq_one_letter_code
_entity_poly.pdbx_strand_id
1 'polypeptide(L)'
;LNAFIAPVVPYGITGGMDAYPGAFTISEAAYRPYVTAVLDGLARQGFRNIILINGHGGPQTAVLNDVAQAVGRERGVRTLVINWWSLATDVTVSTFGYDGGHAAENETAFMQAIDPSLVHRDRYTGADMVTPNAAPGTYSAYPSPSSITLYKAGEGYPTFNEEKARQYFERVNDKVAALVEDIIRKWNLAGV
;
A
#
# COMPACT_ATOMS: atom_id res chain seq x y z
N LEU A 1 8.24 13.54 12.67
CA LEU A 1 9.44 13.05 11.93
C LEU A 1 10.15 14.15 11.13
N ASN A 2 11.49 14.23 11.19
CA ASN A 2 12.31 14.99 10.24
C ASN A 2 12.97 14.00 9.25
N ALA A 3 12.30 13.74 8.13
CA ALA A 3 12.69 12.69 7.19
C ALA A 3 12.70 13.21 5.74
N PHE A 4 13.53 12.59 4.90
CA PHE A 4 13.50 12.80 3.45
C PHE A 4 12.51 11.82 2.81
N ILE A 5 11.78 12.30 1.81
CA ILE A 5 10.94 11.45 0.95
C ILE A 5 11.75 11.18 -0.32
N ALA A 6 12.16 9.93 -0.51
CA ALA A 6 12.82 9.49 -1.73
C ALA A 6 11.80 9.47 -2.90
N PRO A 7 12.27 9.54 -4.16
CA PRO A 7 11.40 9.29 -5.31
C PRO A 7 10.67 7.94 -5.19
N VAL A 8 9.42 7.90 -5.64
CA VAL A 8 8.62 6.66 -5.63
C VAL A 8 9.22 5.60 -6.53
N VAL A 9 8.97 4.32 -6.19
CA VAL A 9 9.21 3.16 -7.07
C VAL A 9 7.89 2.88 -7.79
N PRO A 10 7.74 3.30 -9.07
CA PRO A 10 6.42 3.37 -9.71
C PRO A 10 5.99 2.05 -10.37
N TYR A 11 6.89 1.07 -10.49
CA TYR A 11 6.62 -0.21 -11.14
C TYR A 11 6.73 -1.36 -10.14
N GLY A 12 5.78 -2.29 -10.21
CA GLY A 12 5.62 -3.40 -9.28
C GLY A 12 5.08 -4.67 -9.94
N ILE A 13 4.68 -5.62 -9.10
CA ILE A 13 4.14 -6.92 -9.53
C ILE A 13 2.62 -6.89 -9.31
N THR A 14 1.84 -6.67 -10.38
CA THR A 14 0.41 -6.32 -10.28
C THR A 14 -0.55 -7.51 -10.15
N GLY A 15 -0.06 -8.74 -10.26
CA GLY A 15 -0.91 -9.95 -10.18
C GLY A 15 -2.03 -9.95 -11.22
N GLY A 16 -3.24 -10.37 -10.83
CA GLY A 16 -4.39 -10.50 -11.74
C GLY A 16 -4.93 -9.20 -12.33
N MET A 17 -4.43 -8.04 -11.89
CA MET A 17 -4.78 -6.73 -12.44
C MET A 17 -3.92 -6.34 -13.66
N ASP A 18 -2.92 -7.15 -14.02
CA ASP A 18 -1.99 -6.85 -15.13
C ASP A 18 -2.65 -6.81 -16.53
N ALA A 19 -3.82 -7.42 -16.69
CA ALA A 19 -4.54 -7.43 -17.97
C ALA A 19 -5.37 -6.15 -18.22
N TYR A 20 -5.52 -5.28 -17.21
CA TYR A 20 -6.27 -4.04 -17.38
C TYR A 20 -5.45 -3.00 -18.17
N PRO A 21 -6.05 -2.28 -19.13
CA PRO A 21 -5.34 -1.25 -19.89
C PRO A 21 -4.69 -0.21 -18.99
N GLY A 22 -3.39 0.03 -19.20
CA GLY A 22 -2.58 0.96 -18.39
C GLY A 22 -1.86 0.31 -17.21
N ALA A 23 -2.18 -0.93 -16.83
CA ALA A 23 -1.40 -1.68 -15.86
C ALA A 23 -0.07 -2.15 -16.48
N PHE A 24 1.05 -1.86 -15.81
CA PHE A 24 2.38 -2.32 -16.21
C PHE A 24 3.00 -3.15 -15.09
N THR A 25 2.91 -4.47 -15.23
CA THR A 25 3.61 -5.41 -14.37
C THR A 25 5.07 -5.52 -14.80
N ILE A 26 6.00 -5.49 -13.85
CA ILE A 26 7.37 -5.94 -14.08
C ILE A 26 7.59 -7.28 -13.41
N SER A 27 8.40 -8.14 -14.03
CA SER A 27 8.71 -9.44 -13.46
C SER A 27 9.40 -9.30 -12.11
N GLU A 28 9.24 -10.29 -11.23
CA GLU A 28 9.99 -10.35 -9.98
C GLU A 28 11.52 -10.27 -10.21
N ALA A 29 12.00 -10.89 -11.30
CA ALA A 29 13.39 -10.86 -11.72
C ALA A 29 13.90 -9.45 -12.06
N ALA A 30 13.02 -8.53 -12.48
CA ALA A 30 13.34 -7.12 -12.68
C ALA A 30 13.11 -6.29 -11.40
N TYR A 31 12.04 -6.58 -10.66
CA TYR A 31 11.66 -5.85 -9.45
C TYR A 31 12.70 -5.98 -8.33
N ARG A 32 13.17 -7.20 -8.05
CA ARG A 32 14.17 -7.46 -7.00
C ARG A 32 15.45 -6.62 -7.18
N PRO A 33 16.20 -6.72 -8.30
CA PRO A 33 17.42 -5.94 -8.46
C PRO A 33 17.17 -4.43 -8.50
N TYR A 34 16.03 -3.99 -9.04
CA TYR A 34 15.68 -2.56 -9.05
C TYR A 34 15.53 -2.00 -7.63
N VAL A 35 14.69 -2.64 -6.80
CA VAL A 35 14.48 -2.19 -5.41
C VAL A 35 15.76 -2.34 -4.59
N THR A 36 16.51 -3.43 -4.76
CA THR A 36 17.82 -3.59 -4.12
C THR A 36 18.75 -2.44 -4.44
N ALA A 37 18.86 -2.04 -5.73
CA ALA A 37 19.73 -0.95 -6.15
C ALA A 37 19.32 0.40 -5.55
N VAL A 38 18.01 0.66 -5.44
CA VAL A 38 17.48 1.88 -4.78
C VAL A 38 17.88 1.90 -3.29
N LEU A 39 17.64 0.80 -2.57
CA LEU A 39 17.96 0.71 -1.13
C LEU A 39 19.48 0.74 -0.87
N ASP A 40 20.28 0.08 -1.71
CA ASP A 40 21.75 0.13 -1.66
C ASP A 40 22.26 1.56 -1.91
N GLY A 41 21.70 2.24 -2.91
CA GLY A 41 21.99 3.65 -3.18
C GLY A 41 21.76 4.53 -1.95
N LEU A 42 20.61 4.39 -1.28
CA LEU A 42 20.31 5.10 -0.04
C LEU A 42 21.31 4.76 1.08
N ALA A 43 21.59 3.47 1.29
CA ALA A 43 22.54 3.05 2.31
C ALA A 43 23.95 3.64 2.08
N ARG A 44 24.42 3.66 0.82
CA ARG A 44 25.71 4.25 0.42
C ARG A 44 25.79 5.76 0.63
N GLN A 45 24.66 6.46 0.52
CA GLN A 45 24.57 7.91 0.83
C GLN A 45 24.53 8.21 2.33
N GLY A 46 24.62 7.18 3.19
CA GLY A 46 24.70 7.37 4.64
C GLY A 46 23.36 7.25 5.37
N PHE A 47 22.25 6.96 4.68
CA PHE A 47 20.98 6.69 5.36
C PHE A 47 21.10 5.41 6.23
N ARG A 48 20.51 5.45 7.43
CA ARG A 48 20.57 4.35 8.42
C ARG A 48 19.20 3.77 8.76
N ASN A 49 18.15 4.58 8.66
CA ASN A 49 16.76 4.12 8.74
C ASN A 49 16.15 4.31 7.35
N ILE A 50 15.72 3.22 6.71
CA ILE A 50 15.05 3.26 5.41
C ILE A 50 13.65 2.68 5.59
N ILE A 51 12.64 3.54 5.48
CA ILE A 51 11.24 3.19 5.68
C ILE A 51 10.56 3.10 4.32
N LEU A 52 10.03 1.93 4.00
CA LEU A 52 9.32 1.65 2.75
C LEU A 52 7.81 1.68 3.04
N ILE A 53 7.13 2.71 2.56
CA ILE A 53 5.67 2.76 2.59
C ILE A 53 5.18 2.10 1.29
N ASN A 54 4.77 0.85 1.40
CA ASN A 54 4.22 0.11 0.29
C ASN A 54 2.79 0.58 -0.01
N GLY A 55 2.52 0.88 -1.28
CA GLY A 55 1.20 1.31 -1.77
C GLY A 55 0.47 0.26 -2.59
N HIS A 56 1.03 -0.94 -2.77
CA HIS A 56 0.45 -1.97 -3.63
C HIS A 56 0.50 -3.37 -3.01
N GLY A 57 -0.65 -4.05 -3.03
CA GLY A 57 -0.83 -5.36 -2.42
C GLY A 57 -0.31 -6.53 -3.26
N GLY A 58 -0.83 -7.73 -2.97
CA GLY A 58 -0.56 -8.93 -3.77
C GLY A 58 0.88 -9.46 -3.62
N PRO A 59 1.40 -10.17 -4.64
CA PRO A 59 2.66 -10.90 -4.56
C PRO A 59 3.87 -10.00 -4.31
N GLN A 60 3.80 -8.71 -4.67
CA GLN A 60 4.88 -7.74 -4.44
C GLN A 60 5.26 -7.60 -2.96
N THR A 61 4.30 -7.73 -2.04
CA THR A 61 4.55 -7.53 -0.60
C THR A 61 5.62 -8.50 -0.06
N ALA A 62 5.52 -9.78 -0.41
CA ALA A 62 6.49 -10.78 0.02
C ALA A 62 7.89 -10.48 -0.54
N VAL A 63 7.96 -10.14 -1.82
CA VAL A 63 9.21 -9.79 -2.49
C VAL A 63 9.86 -8.54 -1.89
N LEU A 64 9.07 -7.51 -1.58
CA LEU A 64 9.55 -6.27 -0.97
C LEU A 64 10.11 -6.52 0.43
N ASN A 65 9.45 -7.34 1.24
CA ASN A 65 9.93 -7.73 2.56
C ASN A 65 11.26 -8.47 2.48
N ASP A 66 11.39 -9.44 1.56
CA ASP A 66 12.62 -10.20 1.37
C ASP A 66 13.79 -9.29 0.97
N VAL A 67 13.57 -8.41 0.00
CA VAL A 67 14.58 -7.47 -0.52
C VAL A 67 15.01 -6.49 0.58
N ALA A 68 14.06 -5.87 1.28
CA ALA A 68 14.37 -4.92 2.34
C ALA A 68 15.20 -5.56 3.45
N GLN A 69 14.82 -6.75 3.92
CA GLN A 69 15.58 -7.47 4.94
C GLN A 69 16.98 -7.88 4.46
N ALA A 70 17.11 -8.33 3.20
CA ALA A 70 18.40 -8.70 2.63
C ALA A 70 19.35 -7.49 2.61
N VAL A 71 18.88 -6.33 2.12
CA VAL A 71 19.68 -5.09 2.10
C VAL A 71 20.00 -4.62 3.52
N GLY A 72 19.03 -4.68 4.44
CA GLY A 72 19.26 -4.32 5.84
C GLY A 72 20.40 -5.12 6.47
N ARG A 73 20.42 -6.44 6.25
CA ARG A 73 21.49 -7.34 6.70
C ARG A 73 22.82 -7.06 6.02
N GLU A 74 22.84 -6.90 4.70
CA GLU A 74 24.08 -6.70 3.93
C GLU A 74 24.73 -5.34 4.21
N ARG A 75 23.94 -4.29 4.36
CA ARG A 75 24.42 -2.90 4.49
C ARG A 75 24.49 -2.39 5.93
N GLY A 76 24.02 -3.18 6.89
CA GLY A 76 23.95 -2.75 8.29
C GLY A 76 23.04 -1.52 8.48
N VAL A 77 21.91 -1.49 7.77
CA VAL A 77 20.89 -0.44 7.87
C VAL A 77 19.59 -1.03 8.39
N ARG A 78 18.78 -0.20 9.05
CA ARG A 78 17.47 -0.60 9.56
C ARG A 78 16.43 -0.36 8.48
N THR A 79 15.61 -1.38 8.21
CA THR A 79 14.52 -1.30 7.23
C THR A 79 13.18 -1.60 7.87
N LEU A 80 12.15 -0.84 7.50
CA LEU A 80 10.76 -1.10 7.87
C LEU A 80 9.91 -1.06 6.61
N VAL A 81 9.14 -2.12 6.33
CA VAL A 81 8.14 -2.14 5.26
C VAL A 81 6.76 -2.00 5.88
N ILE A 82 5.97 -1.03 5.40
CA ILE A 82 4.63 -0.72 5.88
C ILE A 82 3.65 -0.84 4.72
N ASN A 83 2.72 -1.79 4.81
CA ASN A 83 1.51 -1.76 3.98
C ASN A 83 0.52 -0.82 4.67
N TRP A 84 0.44 0.43 4.21
CA TRP A 84 -0.29 1.48 4.93
C TRP A 84 -1.76 1.12 5.16
N TRP A 85 -2.40 0.49 4.17
CA TRP A 85 -3.82 0.13 4.23
C TRP A 85 -4.09 -1.00 5.23
N SER A 86 -3.15 -1.95 5.35
CA SER A 86 -3.27 -3.10 6.24
C SER A 86 -3.01 -2.70 7.70
N LEU A 87 -2.07 -1.76 7.93
CA LEU A 87 -1.88 -1.13 9.25
C LEU A 87 -3.13 -0.36 9.70
N ALA A 88 -3.87 0.21 8.75
CA ALA A 88 -4.98 1.12 8.99
C ALA A 88 -6.36 0.47 9.03
N THR A 89 -6.49 -0.86 9.00
CA THR A 89 -7.80 -1.54 8.97
C THR A 89 -8.74 -1.11 10.10
N ASP A 90 -8.24 -0.91 11.33
CA ASP A 90 -9.03 -0.38 12.45
C ASP A 90 -9.50 1.07 12.23
N VAL A 91 -8.67 1.91 11.61
CA VAL A 91 -9.05 3.27 11.23
C VAL A 91 -10.11 3.23 10.13
N THR A 92 -9.98 2.31 9.17
CA THR A 92 -10.97 2.07 8.10
C THR A 92 -12.31 1.69 8.71
N VAL A 93 -12.34 0.64 9.54
CA VAL A 93 -13.55 0.14 10.19
C VAL A 93 -14.18 1.21 11.09
N SER A 94 -13.40 1.93 11.89
CA SER A 94 -13.95 2.97 12.77
C SER A 94 -14.43 4.23 12.03
N THR A 95 -13.96 4.50 10.81
CA THR A 95 -14.40 5.68 10.02
C THR A 95 -15.61 5.35 9.13
N PHE A 96 -15.58 4.20 8.48
CA PHE A 96 -16.57 3.83 7.47
C PHE A 96 -17.62 2.85 8.00
N GLY A 97 -17.32 2.11 9.07
CA GLY A 97 -18.18 1.06 9.64
C GLY A 97 -17.93 -0.33 9.08
N TYR A 98 -16.95 -0.47 8.18
CA TYR A 98 -16.61 -1.70 7.45
C TYR A 98 -15.16 -1.66 6.98
N ASP A 99 -14.65 -2.80 6.50
CA ASP A 99 -13.31 -2.88 5.93
C ASP A 99 -13.27 -2.41 4.46
N GLY A 100 -12.08 -2.23 3.92
CA GLY A 100 -11.82 -1.72 2.57
C GLY A 100 -11.56 -2.80 1.52
N GLY A 101 -10.65 -2.47 0.61
CA GLY A 101 -10.31 -3.29 -0.53
C GLY A 101 -9.33 -2.61 -1.49
N HIS A 102 -9.24 -3.12 -2.72
CA HIS A 102 -8.52 -2.49 -3.82
C HIS A 102 -9.45 -1.58 -4.61
N ALA A 103 -9.05 -0.32 -4.80
CA ALA A 103 -9.86 0.77 -5.35
C ALA A 103 -11.21 0.97 -4.63
N ALA A 104 -11.35 0.37 -3.44
CA ALA A 104 -12.52 0.44 -2.59
C ALA A 104 -12.57 1.77 -1.82
N GLU A 105 -13.50 1.92 -0.88
CA GLU A 105 -13.73 3.16 -0.13
C GLU A 105 -12.45 3.72 0.51
N ASN A 106 -11.58 2.88 1.08
CA ASN A 106 -10.34 3.31 1.73
C ASN A 106 -9.32 3.95 0.76
N GLU A 107 -9.08 3.35 -0.40
CA GLU A 107 -8.15 3.91 -1.40
C GLU A 107 -8.78 5.11 -2.12
N THR A 108 -10.08 5.04 -2.41
CA THR A 108 -10.84 6.16 -3.00
C THR A 108 -10.88 7.37 -2.06
N ALA A 109 -11.06 7.15 -0.75
CA ALA A 109 -11.00 8.19 0.28
C ALA A 109 -9.63 8.87 0.32
N PHE A 110 -8.54 8.11 0.20
CA PHE A 110 -7.20 8.70 0.12
C PHE A 110 -7.06 9.65 -1.07
N MET A 111 -7.49 9.22 -2.26
CA MET A 111 -7.41 10.06 -3.45
C MET A 111 -8.30 11.30 -3.34
N GLN A 112 -9.51 11.20 -2.79
CA GLN A 112 -10.37 12.36 -2.55
C GLN A 112 -9.74 13.40 -1.62
N ALA A 113 -8.99 12.95 -0.60
CA ALA A 113 -8.31 13.85 0.33
C ALA A 113 -7.05 14.49 -0.28
N ILE A 114 -6.34 13.78 -1.16
CA ILE A 114 -5.09 14.24 -1.79
C ILE A 114 -5.40 15.17 -2.98
N ASP A 115 -6.17 14.68 -3.93
CA ASP A 115 -6.52 15.38 -5.16
C ASP A 115 -7.88 14.89 -5.66
N PRO A 116 -8.99 15.56 -5.27
CA PRO A 116 -10.33 15.15 -5.67
C PRO A 116 -10.56 15.26 -7.18
N SER A 117 -9.72 16.00 -7.93
CA SER A 117 -9.85 16.10 -9.38
C SER A 117 -9.55 14.79 -10.12
N LEU A 118 -8.82 13.88 -9.46
CA LEU A 118 -8.50 12.54 -9.98
C LEU A 118 -9.63 11.51 -9.74
N VAL A 119 -10.71 11.89 -9.04
CA VAL A 119 -11.81 11.00 -8.67
C VAL A 119 -13.06 11.32 -9.49
N HIS A 120 -13.31 10.49 -10.51
CA HIS A 120 -14.45 10.65 -11.43
C HIS A 120 -15.67 9.82 -10.99
N ARG A 121 -16.50 10.39 -10.12
CA ARG A 121 -17.69 9.73 -9.55
C ARG A 121 -18.69 9.27 -10.61
N ASP A 122 -18.78 10.01 -11.71
CA ASP A 122 -19.64 9.74 -12.86
C ASP A 122 -19.28 8.44 -13.60
N ARG A 123 -18.07 7.92 -13.41
CA ARG A 123 -17.61 6.66 -14.04
C ARG A 123 -17.89 5.42 -13.18
N TYR A 124 -18.30 5.59 -11.93
CA TYR A 124 -18.58 4.47 -11.03
C TYR A 124 -20.03 4.01 -11.18
N THR A 125 -20.24 2.81 -11.69
CA THR A 125 -21.58 2.24 -11.91
C THR A 125 -22.07 1.33 -10.78
N GLY A 126 -21.40 1.36 -9.63
CA GLY A 126 -21.79 0.57 -8.46
C GLY A 126 -21.32 -0.88 -8.51
N ALA A 127 -22.21 -1.81 -8.12
CA ALA A 127 -21.86 -3.20 -7.86
C ALA A 127 -21.27 -3.96 -9.08
N ASP A 128 -21.61 -3.55 -10.30
CA ASP A 128 -21.10 -4.20 -11.53
C ASP A 128 -19.58 -4.03 -11.73
N MET A 129 -18.97 -3.02 -11.07
CA MET A 129 -17.52 -2.78 -11.12
C MET A 129 -16.75 -3.47 -10.00
N VAL A 130 -17.41 -4.32 -9.20
CA VAL A 130 -16.89 -4.80 -7.92
C VAL A 130 -16.95 -6.32 -7.83
N THR A 131 -15.84 -6.95 -7.44
CA THR A 131 -15.79 -8.37 -7.08
C THR A 131 -15.20 -8.55 -5.69
N PRO A 132 -15.90 -9.15 -4.72
CA PRO A 132 -15.31 -9.43 -3.41
C PRO A 132 -14.26 -10.54 -3.49
N ASN A 133 -13.26 -10.47 -2.62
CA ASN A 133 -12.29 -11.54 -2.46
C ASN A 133 -12.98 -12.86 -2.13
N ALA A 134 -12.59 -13.90 -2.87
CA ALA A 134 -13.02 -15.25 -2.58
C ALA A 134 -12.38 -15.74 -1.27
N ALA A 135 -13.06 -16.64 -0.55
CA ALA A 135 -12.43 -17.28 0.59
C ALA A 135 -11.16 -18.05 0.13
N PRO A 136 -10.10 -18.10 0.93
CA PRO A 136 -8.85 -18.76 0.53
C PRO A 136 -9.08 -20.19 0.04
N GLY A 137 -8.53 -20.53 -1.14
CA GLY A 137 -8.64 -21.87 -1.73
C GLY A 137 -9.95 -22.20 -2.45
N THR A 138 -10.87 -21.24 -2.58
CA THR A 138 -12.15 -21.49 -3.28
C THR A 138 -12.03 -21.38 -4.80
N TYR A 139 -11.59 -20.23 -5.31
CA TYR A 139 -11.26 -20.05 -6.72
C TYR A 139 -10.22 -18.94 -6.88
N SER A 140 -9.59 -18.91 -8.06
CA SER A 140 -8.74 -17.81 -8.50
C SER A 140 -9.05 -17.55 -9.97
N ALA A 141 -9.42 -16.33 -10.31
CA ALA A 141 -9.74 -15.92 -11.67
C ALA A 141 -8.61 -15.04 -12.22
N TYR A 142 -8.24 -15.30 -13.48
CA TYR A 142 -7.33 -14.46 -14.25
C TYR A 142 -7.97 -14.10 -15.59
N PRO A 143 -8.04 -12.80 -15.96
CA PRO A 143 -7.70 -11.65 -15.12
C PRO A 143 -8.68 -11.46 -13.95
N SER A 144 -8.39 -10.54 -13.04
CA SER A 144 -9.33 -10.16 -11.97
C SER A 144 -10.68 -9.76 -12.60
N PRO A 145 -11.83 -10.30 -12.14
CA PRO A 145 -13.11 -10.08 -12.80
C PRO A 145 -13.63 -8.64 -12.78
N SER A 146 -13.10 -7.82 -11.86
CA SER A 146 -13.45 -6.41 -11.72
C SER A 146 -12.22 -5.60 -11.33
N SER A 147 -12.25 -4.30 -11.64
CA SER A 147 -11.19 -3.35 -11.29
C SER A 147 -11.24 -2.90 -9.83
N ILE A 148 -12.37 -3.13 -9.13
CA ILE A 148 -12.51 -2.89 -7.69
C ILE A 148 -12.70 -4.23 -7.00
N THR A 149 -11.95 -4.44 -5.92
CA THR A 149 -12.04 -5.66 -5.12
C THR A 149 -12.35 -5.33 -3.68
N LEU A 150 -13.35 -5.99 -3.08
CA LEU A 150 -13.66 -5.83 -1.66
C LEU A 150 -13.01 -6.91 -0.83
N TYR A 151 -12.51 -6.59 0.37
CA TYR A 151 -12.03 -7.63 1.29
C TYR A 151 -13.17 -8.51 1.81
N LYS A 152 -14.37 -7.96 1.92
CA LYS A 152 -15.57 -8.68 2.34
C LYS A 152 -16.77 -8.29 1.47
N ALA A 153 -17.56 -9.28 1.08
CA ALA A 153 -18.77 -9.05 0.29
C ALA A 153 -19.74 -8.12 1.04
N GLY A 154 -20.26 -7.10 0.35
CA GLY A 154 -21.20 -6.15 0.94
C GLY A 154 -20.55 -4.94 1.63
N GLU A 155 -19.23 -4.90 1.74
CA GLU A 155 -18.49 -3.92 2.55
C GLU A 155 -17.43 -3.19 1.72
N GLY A 156 -17.27 -1.88 1.91
CA GLY A 156 -16.16 -1.13 1.29
C GLY A 156 -16.44 -0.53 -0.09
N TYR A 157 -17.68 -0.49 -0.56
CA TYR A 157 -18.03 0.19 -1.82
C TYR A 157 -17.69 1.69 -1.77
N PRO A 158 -17.12 2.28 -2.83
CA PRO A 158 -16.95 3.73 -2.93
C PRO A 158 -18.26 4.50 -2.70
N THR A 159 -18.24 5.40 -1.71
CA THR A 159 -19.37 6.28 -1.34
C THR A 159 -19.10 7.75 -1.63
N PHE A 160 -17.83 8.10 -1.82
CA PHE A 160 -17.37 9.45 -2.12
C PHE A 160 -17.71 10.51 -1.06
N ASN A 161 -17.66 10.12 0.22
CA ASN A 161 -17.86 11.04 1.33
C ASN A 161 -16.56 11.84 1.62
N GLU A 162 -16.51 13.11 1.20
CA GLU A 162 -15.32 13.98 1.33
C GLU A 162 -14.92 14.24 2.79
N GLU A 163 -15.89 14.39 3.69
CA GLU A 163 -15.62 14.65 5.09
C GLU A 163 -14.94 13.42 5.73
N LYS A 164 -15.51 12.24 5.53
CA LYS A 164 -14.90 10.98 5.98
C LYS A 164 -13.56 10.73 5.32
N ALA A 165 -13.41 11.10 4.05
CA ALA A 165 -12.14 10.96 3.33
C ALA A 165 -11.03 11.79 3.98
N ARG A 166 -11.30 13.07 4.29
CA ARG A 166 -10.33 13.93 5.01
C ARG A 166 -10.00 13.38 6.39
N GLN A 167 -11.01 12.99 7.17
CA GLN A 167 -10.81 12.41 8.50
C GLN A 167 -10.00 11.10 8.44
N TYR A 168 -10.30 10.23 7.46
CA TYR A 168 -9.58 8.98 7.25
C TYR A 168 -8.11 9.26 6.90
N PHE A 169 -7.86 10.14 5.94
CA PHE A 169 -6.51 10.52 5.52
C PHE A 169 -5.66 11.03 6.70
N GLU A 170 -6.17 11.96 7.50
CA GLU A 170 -5.47 12.48 8.68
C GLU A 170 -5.14 11.36 9.68
N ARG A 171 -6.13 10.55 10.05
CA ARG A 171 -5.97 9.47 11.03
C ARG A 171 -5.01 8.37 10.57
N VAL A 172 -5.01 8.03 9.28
CA VAL A 172 -4.08 7.03 8.74
C VAL A 172 -2.65 7.58 8.72
N ASN A 173 -2.45 8.84 8.32
CA ASN A 173 -1.12 9.45 8.35
C ASN A 173 -0.57 9.54 9.77
N ASP A 174 -1.38 9.94 10.75
CA ASP A 174 -0.99 9.96 12.17
C ASP A 174 -0.60 8.56 12.65
N LYS A 175 -1.37 7.54 12.28
CA LYS A 175 -1.09 6.15 12.65
C LYS A 175 0.21 5.63 12.04
N VAL A 176 0.46 5.91 10.75
CA VAL A 176 1.71 5.54 10.08
C VAL A 176 2.89 6.26 10.73
N ALA A 177 2.77 7.57 11.00
CA ALA A 177 3.81 8.34 11.67
C ALA A 177 4.14 7.79 13.06
N ALA A 178 3.11 7.49 13.87
CA ALA A 178 3.27 6.91 15.20
C ALA A 178 3.99 5.56 15.18
N LEU A 179 3.68 4.68 14.22
CA LEU A 179 4.38 3.42 14.04
C LEU A 179 5.87 3.66 13.72
N VAL A 180 6.16 4.54 12.76
CA VAL A 180 7.54 4.83 12.34
C VAL A 180 8.35 5.41 13.50
N GLU A 181 7.78 6.36 14.25
CA GLU A 181 8.43 6.96 15.42
C GLU A 181 8.71 5.92 16.52
N ASP A 182 7.75 5.04 16.82
CA ASP A 182 7.95 4.00 17.83
C ASP A 182 9.01 2.96 17.41
N ILE A 183 9.02 2.54 16.15
CA ILE A 183 10.02 1.59 15.64
C ILE A 183 11.43 2.20 15.67
N ILE A 184 11.59 3.45 15.22
CA ILE A 184 12.89 4.14 15.29
C ILE A 184 13.34 4.29 16.74
N ARG A 185 12.43 4.66 17.65
CA ARG A 185 12.72 4.75 19.09
C ARG A 185 13.19 3.41 19.65
N LYS A 186 12.52 2.30 19.29
CA LYS A 186 12.89 0.95 19.73
C LYS A 186 14.25 0.51 19.21
N TRP A 187 14.57 0.77 17.94
CA TRP A 187 15.91 0.52 17.39
C TRP A 187 16.99 1.32 18.13
N ASN A 188 16.75 2.60 18.40
CA ASN A 188 17.68 3.43 19.17
C ASN A 188 17.89 2.89 20.60
N LEU A 189 16.84 2.46 21.28
CA LEU A 189 16.94 1.85 22.62
C LEU A 189 17.71 0.53 22.61
N ALA A 190 17.58 -0.26 21.56
CA ALA A 190 18.28 -1.52 21.39
C ALA A 190 19.75 -1.33 20.95
N GLY A 191 20.14 -0.14 20.48
CA GLY A 191 21.48 0.12 19.95
C GLY A 191 21.79 -0.63 18.64
N VAL A 192 20.76 -1.12 17.94
CA VAL A 192 20.84 -1.80 16.63
C VAL A 192 20.30 -0.89 15.56
#